data_AF-A0A329ZJ12-F1
#
_entry.id   AF-A0A329ZJ12-F1
#
_cell.length_a   1.000
_cell.length_b   1.000
_cell.length_c   1.000
_cell.angle_alpha   90.00
_cell.angle_beta   90.00
_cell.angle_gamma   90.00
#
_symmetry.space_group_name_H-M   'P 1'
#
loop_
_entity.id
_entity.type
_entity.pdbx_description
1 polymer ?
#
loop_
_entity_poly.entity_id
_entity_poly.type
_entity_poly.pdbx_seq_one_letter_code
_entity_poly.pdbx_strand_id
1 'polypeptide(L)' 'MLEFLIEARGYIYFIVTILLVVFLYSYIYYMYKAQRSGKKDYEKYGRLALDDDILDTPVESREIKKDRGNK' A
#
# COMPACT_ATOMS: atom_id res chain seq x y z
N MET A 1 -27.94 15.77 22.50
CA MET A 1 -26.70 15.04 22.16
C MET A 1 -26.80 14.36 20.80
N LEU A 2 -27.83 13.53 20.53
CA LEU A 2 -28.05 12.96 19.19
C LEU A 2 -28.34 14.01 18.11
N GLU A 3 -29.09 15.06 18.43
CA GLU A 3 -29.43 16.13 17.47
C GLU A 3 -28.19 16.85 16.93
N PHE A 4 -27.23 17.16 17.81
CA PHE A 4 -25.94 17.74 17.43
C PHE A 4 -25.16 16.87 16.42
N LEU A 5 -25.18 15.55 16.59
CA LEU A 5 -24.52 14.62 15.66
C LEU A 5 -25.22 14.57 14.30
N ILE A 6 -26.54 14.79 14.25
CA ILE A 6 -27.31 14.83 13.00
C ILE A 6 -27.02 16.14 12.26
N GLU A 7 -26.99 17.27 12.97
CA GLU A 7 -26.65 18.59 12.41
C GLU A 7 -25.21 18.64 11.90
N ALA A 8 -24.25 18.08 12.65
CA ALA A 8 -22.84 18.07 12.28
C ALA A 8 -22.47 16.99 11.24
N ARG A 9 -23.36 16.05 10.93
CA ARG A 9 -23.08 14.88 10.07
C ARG A 9 -22.42 15.27 8.75
N GLY A 10 -22.96 16.26 8.06
CA GLY A 10 -22.44 16.72 6.76
C GLY A 10 -21.02 17.28 6.85
N TYR A 11 -20.75 18.08 7.89
CA TYR A 11 -19.43 18.63 8.15
C TYR A 11 -18.41 17.55 8.50
N ILE A 12 -18.80 16.56 9.32
CA ILE A 12 -17.94 15.42 9.66
C ILE A 12 -17.58 14.64 8.40
N TYR A 13 -18.57 14.31 7.56
CA TYR A 13 -18.30 13.62 6.29
C TYR A 13 -17.34 14.43 5.41
N PHE A 14 -17.59 15.72 5.22
CA PHE A 14 -16.75 16.58 4.40
C PHE A 14 -15.29 16.62 4.89
N ILE A 15 -15.08 16.83 6.20
CA ILE A 15 -13.74 16.86 6.80
C ILE A 15 -13.05 15.52 6.65
N VAL A 16 -13.74 14.41 6.95
CA VAL A 16 -13.19 13.05 6.80
C VAL A 16 -12.84 12.77 5.34
N THR A 17 -13.67 13.19 4.39
CA THR A 17 -13.38 13.06 2.96
C THR A 17 -12.13 13.83 2.56
N ILE A 18 -11.97 15.09 3.01
CA ILE A 18 -10.75 15.87 2.74
C ILE A 18 -9.53 15.17 3.35
N LEU A 19 -9.63 14.73 4.61
CA LEU A 19 -8.53 14.01 5.28
C LEU A 19 -8.16 12.74 4.53
N LEU A 20 -9.15 11.97 4.06
CA LEU A 20 -8.93 10.77 3.26
C LEU A 20 -8.22 11.11 1.94
N VAL A 21 -8.65 12.16 1.23
CA VAL A 21 -8.01 12.62 -0.01
C VAL A 21 -6.55 13.00 0.25
N VAL A 22 -6.29 13.83 1.25
CA VAL A 22 -4.91 14.23 1.62
C VAL A 22 -4.05 13.03 1.98
N PHE A 23 -4.60 12.08 2.75
CA PHE A 23 -3.92 10.85 3.13
C PHE A 23 -3.55 10.01 1.89
N LEU A 24 -4.50 9.80 0.98
CA LEU A 24 -4.27 9.01 -0.25
C LEU A 24 -3.22 9.67 -1.15
N TYR A 25 -3.30 10.98 -1.40
CA TYR A 25 -2.30 11.69 -2.21
C TYR A 25 -0.92 11.69 -1.54
N SER A 26 -0.87 11.86 -0.23
CA SER A 26 0.38 11.77 0.54
C SER A 26 0.99 10.38 0.44
N TYR A 27 0.17 9.33 0.46
CA TYR A 27 0.60 7.95 0.30
C TYR A 27 1.16 7.67 -1.10
N ILE A 28 0.48 8.15 -2.14
CA ILE A 28 0.97 8.07 -3.53
C ILE A 28 2.34 8.75 -3.64
N TYR A 29 2.48 9.96 -3.10
CA TYR A 29 3.77 10.66 -3.07
C TYR A 29 4.85 9.87 -2.33
N TYR A 30 4.51 9.29 -1.17
CA TYR A 30 5.42 8.43 -0.41
C TYR A 30 5.89 7.23 -1.24
N MET A 31 5.00 6.57 -2.00
CA MET A 31 5.37 5.44 -2.85
C MET A 31 6.39 5.83 -3.91
N TYR A 32 6.15 6.93 -4.64
CA TYR A 32 7.13 7.43 -5.62
C TYR A 32 8.46 7.83 -4.98
N LYS A 33 8.43 8.43 -3.79
CA LYS A 33 9.65 8.76 -3.03
C LYS A 33 10.40 7.51 -2.60
N ALA A 34 9.70 6.47 -2.14
CA ALA A 34 10.29 5.20 -1.76
C ALA A 34 10.93 4.46 -2.95
N GLN A 35 10.31 4.55 -4.13
CA GLN A 35 10.86 4.04 -5.39
C GLN A 35 12.15 4.77 -5.78
N ARG A 36 12.14 6.11 -5.77
CA ARG A 36 13.34 6.94 -6.06
C ARG A 36 14.48 6.68 -5.08
N SER A 37 14.17 6.34 -3.83
CA SER A 37 15.17 6.01 -2.81
C SER A 37 15.76 4.61 -2.99
N GLY A 38 15.30 3.80 -3.95
CA GLY A 38 15.77 2.43 -4.18
C GLY A 38 15.36 1.43 -3.10
N LYS A 39 14.49 1.82 -2.15
CA LYS A 39 14.08 0.95 -1.03
C LYS A 39 13.10 -0.14 -1.48
N LYS A 40 12.29 0.16 -2.49
CA LYS A 40 11.31 -0.77 -3.04
C LYS A 40 11.04 -0.42 -4.49
N ASP A 41 11.25 -1.39 -5.38
CA ASP A 41 10.82 -1.30 -6.76
C ASP A 41 9.35 -1.72 -6.84
N TYR A 42 8.49 -0.77 -7.23
CA TYR A 42 7.05 -1.02 -7.39
C TYR A 42 6.68 -1.33 -8.85
N GLU A 43 7.54 -1.03 -9.83
CA GLU A 43 7.28 -1.36 -11.24
C GLU A 43 7.30 -2.87 -11.49
N LYS A 44 8.11 -3.61 -10.71
CA LYS A 44 8.18 -5.08 -10.83
C LYS A 44 6.83 -5.78 -10.68
N TYR A 45 5.88 -5.22 -9.91
CA TYR A 45 4.55 -5.82 -9.78
C TYR A 45 3.65 -5.57 -10.99
N GLY A 46 3.90 -4.49 -11.75
CA GLY A 46 3.21 -4.26 -13.02
C GLY A 46 3.64 -5.25 -14.10
N ARG A 47 4.88 -5.71 -14.04
CA ARG A 47 5.42 -6.74 -14.94
C ARG A 47 4.87 -8.14 -14.68
N LEU A 48 4.23 -8.37 -13.54
CA LEU A 48 3.66 -9.67 -13.16
C LEU A 48 2.60 -10.20 -14.14
N ALA A 49 1.94 -9.31 -14.89
CA ALA A 49 0.97 -9.68 -15.91
C ALA A 49 1.60 -9.96 -17.28
N LEU A 50 2.86 -9.54 -17.50
CA LEU A 50 3.63 -9.82 -18.72
C LEU A 50 4.48 -11.08 -18.56
N ASP A 51 5.03 -11.26 -17.35
CA ASP A 51 5.90 -12.37 -16.96
C ASP A 51 5.05 -13.38 -16.13
N ASP A 52 3.98 -13.93 -16.75
CA ASP A 52 2.97 -14.79 -16.11
C ASP A 52 3.13 -16.30 -16.39
N ASP A 53 4.29 -16.72 -16.93
CA ASP A 53 4.59 -18.12 -17.21
C ASP A 53 4.69 -18.94 -15.91
N ILE A 54 4.29 -20.21 -15.95
CA ILE A 54 4.37 -21.13 -14.82
C ILE A 54 5.82 -21.45 -14.41
N LEU A 55 6.77 -21.26 -15.32
CA LEU A 55 8.20 -21.47 -15.07
C LEU A 55 8.94 -20.19 -14.65
N ASP A 56 8.26 -19.04 -14.55
CA ASP A 56 8.91 -17.78 -14.23
C ASP A 56 9.39 -17.69 -12.78
N THR A 57 10.43 -16.87 -12.57
CA THR A 57 11.00 -16.66 -11.24
C THR A 57 10.06 -15.84 -10.35
N PRO A 58 9.91 -16.18 -9.06
CA PRO A 58 9.09 -15.39 -8.15
C PRO A 58 9.54 -13.93 -8.04
N VAL A 59 8.61 -12.99 -8.20
CA VAL A 59 8.84 -11.52 -8.16
C VAL A 59 9.38 -11.03 -6.80
N GLU A 60 9.16 -11.78 -5.73
CA GLU A 60 9.81 -11.57 -4.45
C GLU A 60 10.55 -12.84 -4.03
N SER A 61 11.82 -12.66 -3.62
CA SER A 61 12.57 -13.73 -3.00
C SER A 61 11.86 -14.16 -1.72
N ARG A 62 11.51 -15.44 -1.62
CA ARG A 62 11.03 -16.00 -0.37
C ARG A 62 12.25 -16.16 0.54
N GLU A 63 12.31 -15.41 1.63
CA GLU A 63 13.27 -15.72 2.68
C GLU A 63 12.93 -17.09 3.25
N ILE A 64 13.68 -18.10 2.81
CA ILE A 64 13.64 -19.41 3.45
C ILE A 64 14.21 -19.19 4.84
N LYS A 65 13.34 -19.03 5.84
CA LYS A 65 13.75 -19.18 7.24
C LYS A 65 14.37 -20.57 7.32
N LYS A 66 15.69 -20.62 7.45
CA LYS A 66 16.39 -21.84 7.84
C LYS A 66 15.85 -22.20 9.21
N ASP A 67 14.86 -23.08 9.23
CA ASP A 67 14.50 -23.79 10.44
C ASP A 67 15.79 -24.47 10.88
N ARG A 68 16.38 -23.96 11.98
CA ARG A 68 17.56 -24.59 12.56
C ARG A 68 17.07 -25.87 13.19
N GLY A 69 16.90 -26.91 12.37
CA GLY A 69 16.75 -28.27 12.84
C GLY A 69 17.94 -28.58 13.73
N ASN A 70 17.69 -28.54 15.04
CA ASN A 70 18.65 -28.94 16.04
C ASN A 70 18.91 -30.43 15.82
N LYS A 71 20.15 -30.76 15.42
CA LYS A 71 20.63 -32.14 15.27
C LYS A 71 20.71 -32.83 16.62
#